data_AF-A0A2P5K4D8-F1
#
_entry.id   AF-A0A2P5K4D8-F1
#
_cell.length_a   1.000
_cell.length_b   1.000
_cell.length_c   1.000
_cell.angle_alpha   90.00
_cell.angle_beta   90.00
_cell.angle_gamma   90.00
#
_symmetry.space_group_name_H-M   'P 1'
#
loop_
_entity.id
_entity.type
_entity.pdbx_description
1 polymer ?
#
loop_
_entity_poly.entity_id
_entity_poly.type
_entity_poly.pdbx_seq_one_letter_code
_entity_poly.pdbx_strand_id
1 'polypeptide(L)'
;MVIEPNLKGHIETPVSDISHGALAKKLGTGQDIINERIRVLSRRARVGITGVYLERMLAPDEGFEVVLDSIAAEDSLVRRIVRKNR
;
A
#
# COMPACT_ATOMS: atom_id res chain seq x y z
N MET A 1 -4.92 5.59 0.85
CA MET A 1 -4.88 5.27 2.29
C MET A 1 -4.32 6.46 3.05
N VAL A 2 -4.68 6.59 4.32
CA VAL A 2 -3.97 7.39 5.33
C VAL A 2 -2.97 6.45 5.99
N ILE A 3 -1.70 6.86 6.05
CA ILE A 3 -0.63 6.05 6.60
C ILE A 3 -0.26 6.63 7.96
N GLU A 4 -0.34 5.80 8.99
CA GLU A 4 -0.03 6.18 10.36
C GLU A 4 1.15 5.35 10.88
N PRO A 5 2.31 5.99 11.14
CA PRO A 5 3.45 5.26 11.67
C PRO A 5 3.16 4.74 13.08
N ASN A 6 3.74 3.59 13.41
CA ASN A 6 3.74 3.01 14.74
C ASN A 6 5.12 2.42 15.06
N LEU A 7 5.33 1.92 16.28
CA LEU A 7 6.62 1.38 16.73
C LEU A 7 7.14 0.19 15.89
N LYS A 8 6.26 -0.48 15.14
CA LYS A 8 6.58 -1.68 14.34
C LYS A 8 6.47 -1.44 12.82
N GLY A 9 6.22 -0.21 12.36
CA GLY A 9 5.95 0.09 10.96
C GLY A 9 4.85 1.14 10.82
N HIS A 10 3.75 0.79 10.16
CA HIS A 10 2.61 1.68 9.96
C HIS A 10 1.28 0.93 9.85
N ILE A 11 0.18 1.66 10.01
CA ILE A 11 -1.18 1.20 9.71
C ILE A 11 -1.70 2.01 8.53
N GLU A 12 -2.36 1.34 7.61
CA GLU A 12 -3.03 1.95 6.48
C GLU A 12 -4.54 1.94 6.67
N THR A 13 -5.14 3.12 6.69
CA THR A 13 -6.60 3.27 6.80
C THR A 13 -7.16 3.79 5.48
N PRO A 14 -8.24 3.21 4.93
CA PRO A 14 -8.92 3.76 3.78
C PRO A 14 -9.38 5.20 4.03
N VAL A 15 -9.15 6.08 3.05
CA VAL A 15 -9.56 7.49 3.17
C VAL A 15 -11.09 7.61 3.21
N SER A 16 -11.81 6.62 2.66
CA SER A 16 -13.27 6.52 2.72
C SER A 16 -13.82 6.38 4.14
N ASP A 17 -13.02 5.88 5.07
CA ASP A 17 -13.49 5.51 6.41
C ASP A 17 -13.30 6.65 7.42
N ILE A 18 -12.75 7.78 6.97
CA ILE A 18 -12.45 8.96 7.78
C ILE A 18 -13.13 10.17 7.15
N SER A 19 -13.83 10.99 7.95
CA SER A 19 -14.42 12.22 7.44
C SER A 19 -13.33 13.20 6.97
N HIS A 20 -13.58 13.91 5.87
CA HIS A 20 -12.56 14.76 5.25
C HIS A 20 -12.08 15.89 6.18
N GLY A 21 -12.99 16.45 6.99
CA GLY A 21 -12.65 17.47 7.99
C GLY A 21 -11.77 16.93 9.12
N ALA A 22 -12.04 15.70 9.59
CA ALA A 22 -11.17 15.05 10.57
C ALA A 22 -9.77 14.78 10.00
N LEU A 23 -9.70 14.37 8.73
CA LEU A 23 -8.44 14.13 8.06
C LEU A 23 -7.64 15.43 7.82
N ALA A 24 -8.32 16.50 7.41
CA ALA A 24 -7.74 17.83 7.25
C ALA A 24 -7.13 18.33 8.57
N LYS A 25 -7.89 18.22 9.67
CA LYS A 25 -7.42 18.56 11.02
C LYS A 25 -6.23 17.71 11.44
N LYS A 26 -6.29 16.39 11.21
CA LYS A 26 -5.23 15.44 11.58
C LYS A 26 -3.92 15.71 10.83
N LEU A 27 -4.00 16.05 9.54
CA LEU A 27 -2.84 16.31 8.69
C LEU A 27 -2.39 17.78 8.71
N GLY A 28 -3.12 18.67 9.38
CA GLY A 28 -2.82 20.10 9.41
C GLY A 28 -2.92 20.76 8.03
N THR A 29 -3.87 20.32 7.19
CA THR A 29 -4.06 20.80 5.81
C THR A 29 -5.48 21.30 5.58
N GLY A 30 -5.70 22.02 4.47
CA GLY A 30 -7.04 22.43 4.03
C GLY A 30 -7.89 21.25 3.55
N GLN A 31 -9.22 21.35 3.74
CA GLN A 31 -10.16 20.29 3.32
C GLN A 31 -10.23 20.15 1.79
N ASP A 32 -9.97 21.23 1.06
CA ASP A 32 -9.79 21.26 -0.39
C ASP A 32 -8.64 20.35 -0.86
N ILE A 33 -7.49 20.38 -0.16
CA ILE A 33 -6.35 19.49 -0.44
C ILE A 33 -6.77 18.02 -0.25
N ILE A 34 -7.51 17.72 0.81
CA ILE A 34 -8.01 16.36 1.05
C ILE A 34 -8.94 15.91 -0.08
N ASN A 35 -9.90 16.75 -0.47
CA ASN A 35 -10.83 16.45 -1.56
C ASN A 35 -10.12 16.19 -2.88
N GLU A 36 -9.11 17.00 -3.22
CA GLU A 36 -8.30 16.82 -4.41
C GLU A 36 -7.57 15.48 -4.38
N ARG A 37 -6.91 15.15 -3.26
CA ARG A 37 -6.17 13.89 -3.10
C ARG A 37 -7.08 12.68 -3.23
N ILE A 38 -8.26 12.71 -2.62
CA ILE A 38 -9.26 11.63 -2.75
C ILE A 38 -9.64 11.46 -4.22
N ARG A 39 -10.00 12.55 -4.91
CA ARG A 39 -10.37 12.50 -6.34
C ARG A 39 -9.26 11.90 -7.19
N VAL A 40 -8.01 12.34 -7.01
CA VAL A 40 -6.86 11.86 -7.78
C VAL A 40 -6.56 10.38 -7.48
N LEU A 41 -6.54 9.98 -6.21
CA LEU A 41 -6.24 8.60 -5.82
C LEU A 41 -7.34 7.63 -6.25
N SER A 42 -8.63 8.00 -6.12
CA SER A 42 -9.75 7.19 -6.60
C SER A 42 -9.77 7.07 -8.11
N ARG A 43 -9.44 8.16 -8.84
CA ARG A 43 -9.26 8.09 -10.30
C ARG A 43 -8.11 7.14 -10.65
N ARG A 44 -6.97 7.24 -9.97
CA ARG A 44 -5.82 6.35 -10.17
C ARG A 44 -6.17 4.90 -9.86
N ALA A 45 -6.94 4.59 -8.82
CA ALA A 45 -7.38 3.22 -8.56
C ALA A 45 -8.33 2.69 -9.63
N ARG A 46 -9.19 3.54 -10.20
CA ARG A 46 -10.20 3.14 -11.20
C ARG A 46 -9.64 2.99 -12.61
N VAL A 47 -8.74 3.88 -13.03
CA VAL A 47 -8.22 3.93 -14.42
C VAL A 47 -6.70 3.93 -14.50
N GLY A 48 -6.01 4.15 -13.39
CA GLY A 48 -4.58 3.92 -13.35
C GLY A 48 -4.32 2.44 -13.22
N ILE A 49 -3.40 1.93 -14.03
CA ILE A 49 -2.79 0.63 -13.80
C ILE A 49 -1.93 0.78 -12.54
N THR A 50 -2.52 0.73 -11.35
CA THR A 50 -1.74 0.57 -10.12
C THR A 50 -1.36 -0.89 -10.04
N GLY A 51 -0.31 -1.23 -10.81
CA GLY A 51 0.22 -2.58 -11.00
C GLY A 51 0.95 -3.09 -9.77
N VAL A 52 0.24 -3.24 -8.65
CA VAL A 52 0.69 -4.12 -7.58
C VAL A 52 0.39 -5.53 -8.05
N TYR A 53 1.43 -6.21 -8.55
CA TYR A 53 1.33 -7.58 -9.04
C TYR A 53 1.20 -8.59 -7.89
N LEU A 54 1.85 -8.31 -6.76
CA LEU A 54 1.89 -9.16 -5.58
C LEU A 54 1.79 -8.29 -4.32
N GLU A 55 0.77 -8.54 -3.52
CA GLU A 55 0.58 -7.97 -2.18
C GLU A 55 0.33 -9.11 -1.21
N ARG A 56 1.25 -9.32 -0.27
CA ARG A 56 1.12 -10.35 0.76
C ARG A 56 1.64 -9.80 2.09
N MET A 57 0.79 -9.86 3.12
CA MET A 57 1.18 -9.57 4.49
C MET A 57 1.91 -10.76 5.10
N LEU A 58 2.99 -10.49 5.84
CA LEU A 58 3.76 -11.50 6.56
C LEU A 58 3.30 -11.61 8.01
N ALA A 59 3.25 -12.84 8.54
CA ALA A 59 3.11 -13.04 9.97
C ALA A 59 4.43 -12.70 10.70
N PRO A 60 4.41 -12.37 12.01
CA PRO A 60 5.61 -11.97 12.75
C PRO A 60 6.73 -13.02 12.80
N ASP A 61 6.38 -14.28 12.64
CA ASP A 61 7.25 -15.45 12.62
C ASP A 61 7.71 -15.86 11.20
N GLU A 62 7.19 -15.21 10.16
CA GLU A 62 7.58 -15.47 8.79
C GLU A 62 8.82 -14.66 8.38
N GLY A 63 9.82 -15.37 7.85
CA GLY A 63 10.98 -14.74 7.22
C GLY A 63 10.64 -14.24 5.81
N PHE A 64 10.97 -12.98 5.52
CA PHE A 64 10.73 -12.36 4.21
C PHE A 64 11.38 -13.17 3.07
N GLU A 65 12.63 -13.58 3.22
CA GLU A 65 13.36 -14.31 2.18
C GLU A 65 12.71 -15.67 1.89
N VAL A 66 12.35 -16.40 2.95
CA VAL A 66 11.72 -17.73 2.84
C VAL A 66 10.38 -17.63 2.10
N VAL A 67 9.57 -16.62 2.46
CA VAL A 67 8.28 -16.38 1.81
C VAL A 67 8.46 -15.96 0.35
N LEU A 68 9.40 -15.06 0.05
CA LEU A 68 9.66 -14.62 -1.33
C LEU A 68 10.16 -15.76 -2.20
N ASP A 69 11.05 -16.61 -1.69
CA ASP A 69 11.56 -17.79 -2.40
C ASP A 69 10.46 -18.81 -2.68
N SER A 70 9.55 -19.03 -1.71
CA SER A 70 8.37 -19.88 -1.90
C SER A 70 7.46 -19.35 -3.00
N ILE A 71 7.13 -18.05 -2.98
CA ILE A 71 6.31 -17.43 -4.02
C ILE A 71 7.00 -17.51 -5.39
N ALA A 72 8.31 -17.28 -5.46
CA ALA A 72 9.07 -17.42 -6.69
C ALA A 72 9.10 -18.87 -7.21
N ALA A 73 9.06 -19.88 -6.33
CA ALA A 73 9.00 -21.29 -6.71
C ALA A 73 7.68 -21.67 -7.38
N GLU A 74 6.61 -20.92 -7.15
CA GLU A 74 5.27 -21.16 -7.71
C GLU A 74 4.94 -20.20 -8.86
N ASP A 75 5.34 -18.92 -8.76
CA ASP A 75 5.03 -17.88 -9.74
C ASP A 75 6.25 -17.58 -10.65
N SER A 76 6.09 -17.85 -11.94
CA SER A 76 7.15 -17.66 -12.95
C SER A 76 7.55 -16.19 -13.17
N LEU A 77 6.63 -15.23 -13.00
CA LEU A 77 6.89 -13.81 -13.14
C LEU A 77 7.67 -13.29 -11.93
N VAL A 78 7.28 -13.68 -10.72
CA VAL A 78 8.04 -13.37 -9.50
C VAL A 78 9.44 -13.98 -9.60
N ARG A 79 9.55 -15.25 -9.99
CA ARG A 79 10.85 -15.93 -10.18
C ARG A 79 11.78 -15.19 -11.13
N ARG A 80 11.23 -14.73 -12.27
CA ARG A 80 12.00 -13.99 -13.27
C ARG A 80 12.56 -12.70 -12.69
N ILE A 81 11.78 -11.98 -11.89
CA ILE A 81 12.20 -10.72 -11.27
C ILE A 81 13.27 -10.99 -10.20
N VAL A 82 13.04 -11.94 -9.30
CA VAL A 82 13.97 -12.28 -8.21
C VAL A 82 15.34 -12.72 -8.76
N ARG A 83 15.36 -13.54 -9.82
CA ARG A 83 16.61 -14.00 -10.45
C ARG A 83 17.36 -12.92 -11.22
N LYS A 84 16.67 -11.89 -11.73
CA LYS A 84 17.31 -10.79 -12.46
C LYS A 84 18.08 -9.84 -11.52
N ASN A 85 17.67 -9.76 -10.26
CA ASN A 85 18.21 -8.84 -9.26
C ASN A 85 19.17 -9.50 -8.27
N ARG A 86 19.57 -10.75 -8.53
CA ARG A 86 20.65 -11.47 -7.82
C ARG A 86 21.93 -11.36 -8.62
#